data_AF-A0AA46V4M4-F1
#
_entry.id   AF-A0AA46V4M4-F1
#
_cell.length_a   1.000
_cell.length_b   1.000
_cell.length_c   1.000
_cell.angle_alpha   90.00
_cell.angle_beta   90.00
_cell.angle_gamma   90.00
#
_symmetry.space_group_name_H-M   'P 1'
#
loop_
_entity.id
_entity.type
_entity.pdbx_description
1 polymer ?
#
loop_
_entity_poly.entity_id
_entity_poly.type
_entity_poly.pdbx_seq_one_letter_code
_entity_poly.pdbx_strand_id
1 'polypeptide(L)'
;MSTLAKLVAGMRSSWRMTAAWQGHDEGKLAMQVRGFAVWDCGPLGYWHRELPGEPILPGQVDDTTPLKLVRVDPKQVWQLITDLLPVEEEFAAEPVVA
;
A
#
# COMPACT_ATOMS: atom_id res chain seq x y z
N MET A 1 1.31 21.28 20.01
CA MET A 1 1.30 19.86 19.59
C MET A 1 1.64 19.78 18.12
N SER A 2 2.66 19.00 17.74
CA SER A 2 3.09 18.82 16.34
C SER A 2 1.99 18.17 15.50
N THR A 3 2.06 18.31 14.16
CA THR A 3 1.12 17.63 13.25
C THR A 3 1.10 16.13 13.50
N LEU A 4 2.28 15.50 13.59
CA LEU A 4 2.38 14.06 13.87
C LEU A 4 1.68 13.69 15.19
N ALA A 5 1.90 14.45 16.27
CA ALA A 5 1.23 14.18 17.54
C ALA A 5 -0.31 14.30 17.43
N LYS A 6 -0.82 15.26 16.64
CA LYS A 6 -2.27 15.37 16.36
C LYS A 6 -2.80 14.16 15.59
N LEU A 7 -2.05 13.69 14.58
CA LEU A 7 -2.42 12.51 13.80
C LEU A 7 -2.48 11.25 14.67
N VAL A 8 -1.46 11.03 15.50
CA VAL A 8 -1.42 9.89 16.44
C VAL A 8 -2.56 9.95 17.45
N ALA A 9 -2.80 11.11 18.06
CA ALA A 9 -3.89 11.28 19.04
C ALA A 9 -5.29 11.15 18.42
N GLY A 10 -5.44 11.48 17.13
CA GLY A 10 -6.70 11.43 16.39
C GLY A 10 -6.89 10.17 15.53
N MET A 11 -5.95 9.23 15.53
CA MET A 11 -5.98 8.04 14.69
C MET A 11 -7.15 7.13 15.11
N ARG A 12 -8.09 6.90 14.19
CA ARG A 12 -9.19 5.96 14.36
C ARG A 12 -8.80 4.57 13.89
N SER A 13 -8.06 4.51 12.79
CA SER A 13 -7.52 3.27 12.25
C SER A 13 -6.26 3.53 11.43
N SER A 14 -5.40 2.51 11.38
CA SER A 14 -4.34 2.37 10.41
C SER A 14 -4.60 1.06 9.67
N TRP A 15 -4.66 1.12 8.35
CA TRP A 15 -4.97 -0.03 7.53
C TRP A 15 -4.02 -0.14 6.34
N ARG A 16 -3.90 -1.36 5.83
CA ARG A 16 -3.09 -1.72 4.67
C ARG A 16 -3.95 -2.53 3.71
N MET A 17 -3.79 -2.27 2.43
CA MET A 17 -4.30 -3.13 1.37
C MET A 17 -3.13 -3.71 0.57
N THR A 18 -3.23 -4.99 0.23
CA THR A 18 -2.23 -5.72 -0.52
C THR A 18 -2.96 -6.56 -1.56
N ALA A 19 -2.54 -6.48 -2.82
CA ALA A 19 -2.95 -7.40 -3.86
C ALA A 19 -1.77 -8.30 -4.22
N ALA A 20 -2.07 -9.58 -4.40
CA ALA A 20 -1.11 -10.58 -4.84
C ALA A 20 -1.77 -11.37 -5.98
N TRP A 21 -1.02 -11.61 -7.05
CA TRP A 21 -1.51 -12.38 -8.20
C TRP A 21 -0.35 -13.12 -8.87
N GLN A 22 -0.69 -14.16 -9.64
CA GLN A 22 0.28 -14.83 -10.48
C GLN A 22 0.49 -14.00 -11.75
N GLY A 23 1.73 -13.54 -11.96
CA GLY A 23 2.13 -12.77 -13.13
C GLY A 23 3.48 -13.24 -13.65
N HIS A 24 4.25 -12.29 -14.19
CA HIS A 24 5.59 -12.54 -14.68
C HIS A 24 6.60 -11.56 -14.10
N ASP A 25 7.80 -12.04 -13.79
CA ASP A 25 8.97 -11.24 -13.47
C ASP A 25 10.12 -11.65 -14.39
N GLU A 26 10.68 -10.69 -15.14
CA GLU A 26 11.69 -10.94 -16.17
C GLU A 26 11.34 -12.11 -17.12
N GLY A 27 10.07 -12.21 -17.51
CA GLY A 27 9.55 -13.25 -18.41
C GLY A 27 9.34 -14.63 -17.76
N LYS A 28 9.55 -14.77 -16.45
CA LYS A 28 9.30 -16.01 -15.69
C LYS A 28 8.04 -15.87 -14.86
N LEU A 29 7.30 -16.96 -14.70
CA LEU A 29 6.18 -17.02 -13.78
C LEU A 29 6.62 -16.63 -12.36
N ALA A 30 5.98 -15.63 -11.78
CA ALA A 30 6.31 -15.12 -10.46
C ALA A 30 5.05 -14.59 -9.75
N MET A 31 5.06 -14.67 -8.41
CA MET A 31 4.05 -14.02 -7.59
C MET A 31 4.34 -12.51 -7.58
N GLN A 32 3.41 -11.74 -8.11
CA GLN A 32 3.44 -10.28 -8.04
C GLN A 32 2.73 -9.81 -6.79
N VAL A 33 3.21 -8.72 -6.21
CA VAL A 33 2.60 -8.10 -5.03
C VAL A 33 2.68 -6.58 -5.14
N ARG A 34 1.58 -5.91 -4.82
CA ARG A 34 1.51 -4.46 -4.57
C ARG A 34 0.85 -4.20 -3.24
N GLY A 35 1.14 -3.05 -2.64
CA GLY A 35 0.46 -2.62 -1.43
C GLY A 35 0.54 -1.12 -1.21
N PHE A 36 -0.36 -0.63 -0.37
CA PHE A 36 -0.28 0.71 0.22
C PHE A 36 -0.90 0.72 1.61
N ALA A 37 -0.62 1.74 2.40
CA ALA A 37 -1.17 1.88 3.75
C ALA A 37 -1.65 3.30 4.03
N VAL A 38 -2.74 3.41 4.79
CA VAL A 38 -3.38 4.69 5.11
C VAL A 38 -3.69 4.77 6.61
N TRP A 39 -3.51 5.97 7.16
CA TRP A 39 -4.06 6.34 8.45
C TRP A 39 -5.36 7.11 8.25
N ASP A 40 -6.44 6.66 8.89
CA ASP A 40 -7.66 7.44 9.08
C ASP A 40 -7.55 8.19 10.40
N CYS A 41 -7.34 9.50 10.31
CA CYS A 41 -7.19 10.38 11.47
C CYS A 41 -8.47 11.18 11.77
N GLY A 42 -9.65 10.63 11.40
CA GLY A 42 -10.95 11.22 11.68
C GLY A 42 -11.08 12.63 11.10
N PRO A 43 -11.31 13.68 11.93
CA PRO A 43 -11.40 15.07 11.44
C PRO A 43 -10.15 15.57 10.70
N LEU A 44 -8.99 14.94 10.89
CA LEU A 44 -7.74 15.30 10.19
C LEU A 44 -7.63 14.64 8.80
N GLY A 45 -8.60 13.80 8.41
CA GLY A 45 -8.68 13.14 7.11
C GLY A 45 -7.77 11.92 6.96
N TYR A 46 -7.59 11.50 5.71
CA TYR A 46 -6.76 10.36 5.34
C TYR A 46 -5.32 10.76 5.06
N TRP A 47 -4.38 9.89 5.46
CA TRP A 47 -2.95 10.10 5.27
C TRP A 47 -2.33 8.83 4.70
N HIS A 48 -1.80 8.91 3.48
CA HIS A 48 -1.04 7.83 2.85
C HIS A 48 0.33 7.72 3.53
N ARG A 49 0.69 6.51 3.95
CA ARG A 49 2.03 6.18 4.41
C ARG A 49 2.89 5.82 3.21
N GLU A 50 3.55 6.84 2.64
CA GLU A 50 4.50 6.66 1.55
C GLU A 50 5.77 5.95 2.01
N LEU A 51 6.20 6.16 3.26
CA LEU A 51 7.35 5.48 3.85
C LEU A 51 7.04 4.99 5.28
N PRO A 52 7.50 3.79 5.66
CA PRO A 52 8.01 2.74 4.76
C PRO A 52 6.95 2.34 3.72
N GLY A 53 7.36 2.13 2.47
CA GLY A 53 6.47 1.76 1.37
C GLY A 53 6.04 0.29 1.51
N GLU A 54 4.82 -0.02 1.06
CA GLU A 54 4.31 -1.40 1.06
C GLU A 54 4.65 -2.13 -0.26
N PRO A 55 4.79 -3.46 -0.26
CA PRO A 55 4.75 -4.35 0.91
C PRO A 55 6.00 -4.21 1.80
N ILE A 56 5.81 -4.23 3.11
CA ILE A 56 6.93 -4.36 4.07
C ILE A 56 7.21 -5.84 4.34
N LEU A 57 8.43 -6.27 4.04
CA LEU A 57 8.97 -7.60 4.31
C LEU A 57 9.73 -7.65 5.66
N PRO A 58 9.90 -8.83 6.27
CA PRO A 58 10.67 -8.98 7.50
C PRO A 58 12.08 -8.39 7.38
N GLY A 59 12.47 -7.57 8.36
CA GLY A 59 13.80 -6.95 8.43
C GLY A 59 13.98 -5.66 7.62
N GLN A 60 12.97 -5.18 6.89
CA GLN A 60 13.07 -3.93 6.10
C GLN A 60 12.87 -2.64 6.93
N VAL A 61 12.40 -2.75 8.17
CA VAL A 61 12.11 -1.61 9.04
C VAL A 61 12.87 -1.79 10.35
N ASP A 62 13.60 -0.75 10.73
CA ASP A 62 14.32 -0.60 11.99
C ASP A 62 13.95 0.74 12.68
N ASP A 63 14.66 1.09 13.74
CA ASP A 63 14.45 2.31 14.52
C ASP A 63 14.93 3.60 13.83
N THR A 64 15.65 3.47 12.70
CA THR A 64 16.11 4.60 11.88
C THR A 64 15.23 4.82 10.65
N THR A 65 14.33 3.88 10.35
CA THR A 65 13.51 3.89 9.14
C THR A 65 12.54 5.07 9.14
N PRO A 66 12.53 5.92 8.10
CA PRO A 66 11.72 7.12 8.09
C PRO A 66 10.23 6.82 7.96
N LEU A 67 9.41 7.54 8.74
CA LEU A 67 7.97 7.62 8.56
C LEU A 67 7.61 8.85 7.74
N LYS A 68 7.01 8.66 6.56
CA LYS A 68 6.46 9.74 5.73
C LYS A 68 4.97 9.55 5.54
N LEU A 69 4.20 10.48 6.08
CA LEU A 69 2.75 10.55 5.92
C LEU A 69 2.39 11.75 5.04
N VAL A 70 1.62 11.51 4.00
CA VAL A 70 1.13 12.54 3.08
C VAL A 70 -0.39 12.58 3.15
N ARG A 71 -0.95 13.76 3.40
CA ARG A 71 -2.40 13.94 3.42
C ARG A 71 -2.97 13.68 2.03
N VAL A 72 -4.03 12.89 1.97
CA VAL A 72 -4.74 12.56 0.74
C VAL A 72 -6.23 12.80 0.93
N ASP A 73 -6.91 13.16 -0.15
CA ASP A 73 -8.36 13.24 -0.17
C ASP A 73 -9.01 11.86 -0.42
N PRO A 74 -10.34 11.71 -0.20
CA PRO A 74 -11.01 10.43 -0.42
C PRO A 74 -10.92 9.91 -1.87
N LYS A 75 -10.82 10.78 -2.88
CA LYS A 75 -10.66 10.37 -4.29
C LYS A 75 -9.28 9.75 -4.49
N GLN A 76 -8.24 10.33 -3.92
CA GLN A 76 -6.89 9.77 -3.97
C GLN A 76 -6.79 8.43 -3.24
N VAL A 77 -7.53 8.24 -2.13
CA VAL A 77 -7.63 6.92 -1.48
C VAL A 77 -8.24 5.89 -2.43
N TRP A 78 -9.31 6.24 -3.15
CA TRP A 78 -9.88 5.37 -4.17
C TRP A 78 -8.92 5.07 -5.31
N GLN A 79 -8.15 6.06 -5.74
CA GLN A 79 -7.12 5.86 -6.77
C GLN A 79 -6.06 4.85 -6.30
N LEU A 80 -5.57 4.97 -5.06
CA LEU A 80 -4.63 4.00 -4.47
C LEU A 80 -5.22 2.57 -4.43
N ILE A 81 -6.52 2.44 -4.15
CA ILE A 81 -7.22 1.15 -4.19
C ILE A 81 -7.25 0.58 -5.61
N THR A 82 -7.57 1.38 -6.62
CA THR A 82 -7.65 0.90 -8.00
C THR A 82 -6.28 0.63 -8.61
N ASP A 83 -5.26 1.44 -8.27
CA ASP A 83 -3.87 1.25 -8.72
C ASP A 83 -3.25 -0.04 -8.17
N LEU A 84 -3.83 -0.57 -7.10
CA LEU A 84 -3.44 -1.87 -6.53
C LEU A 84 -3.82 -3.04 -7.44
N LEU A 85 -4.89 -2.88 -8.23
CA LEU A 85 -5.45 -3.96 -9.02
C LEU A 85 -4.61 -4.16 -10.31
N PRO A 86 -4.21 -5.39 -10.63
CA PRO A 86 -3.54 -5.67 -11.89
C PRO A 86 -4.45 -5.41 -13.10
N VAL A 87 -3.87 -4.92 -14.19
CA VAL A 87 -4.53 -4.95 -15.51
C VAL A 87 -4.44 -6.34 -16.14
N GLU A 88 -5.24 -6.60 -17.17
CA GLU A 88 -5.38 -7.94 -17.77
C GLU A 88 -4.03 -8.52 -18.24
N GLU A 89 -3.17 -7.67 -18.80
CA GLU A 89 -1.87 -8.05 -19.35
C GLU A 89 -0.86 -8.46 -18.25
N GLU A 90 -1.13 -8.16 -16.99
CA GLU A 90 -0.24 -8.47 -15.86
C GLU A 90 -0.45 -9.88 -15.30
N PHE A 91 -1.57 -10.52 -15.65
CA PHE A 91 -1.84 -11.88 -15.23
C PHE A 91 -1.00 -12.88 -16.03
N ALA A 92 -0.57 -13.95 -15.36
CA ALA A 92 -0.07 -15.12 -16.05
C ALA A 92 -1.18 -15.71 -16.92
N ALA A 93 -0.85 -16.10 -18.16
CA ALA A 93 -1.79 -16.82 -19.01
C ALA A 93 -2.24 -18.11 -18.32
N GLU A 94 -3.49 -18.52 -18.54
CA GLU A 94 -3.99 -19.78 -17.99
C GLU A 94 -3.07 -20.93 -18.42
N PRO A 95 -2.66 -21.80 -17.48
CA PRO A 95 -1.89 -22.97 -17.84
C PRO A 95 -2.72 -23.85 -18.77
N VAL A 96 -2.17 -24.17 -19.95
CA VAL A 96 -2.78 -25.15 -20.86
C VAL A 96 -2.66 -26.51 -20.17
N VAL A 97 -3.77 -26.99 -19.62
CA VAL A 97 -3.87 -28.35 -19.08
C VAL A 97 -3.85 -29.32 -20.27
N ALA A 98 -2.80 -30.12 -20.36
CA ALA A 98 -2.66 -31.20 -21.34
C ALA A 98 -3.48 -32.44 -20.96
#